data_AF-A0A3L7TJQ2-F1
#
_entry.id   AF-A0A3L7TJQ2-F1
#
_cell.length_a   1.000
_cell.length_b   1.000
_cell.length_c   1.000
_cell.angle_alpha   90.00
_cell.angle_beta   90.00
_cell.angle_gamma   90.00
#
_symmetry.space_group_name_H-M   'P 1'
#
loop_
_entity.id
_entity.type
_entity.pdbx_description
1 polymer ?
#
loop_
_entity_poly.entity_id
_entity_poly.type
_entity_poly.pdbx_seq_one_letter_code
_entity_poly.pdbx_strand_id
1 'polypeptide(L)'
;MSGAWTFSLESDDGSKMYLGATVVINNDGVHTMTTQNAVIGLQAGTHAFRLEYFDNTGIGGCVLSWAPPSGLAAPIPASAFVRGGEDDPADFNNDGQINAGDLTILLSHWGEVNATFDLNNSGRVDSGDLTIILNGWTG
;
A
#
# COMPACT_ATOMS: atom_id res chain seq x y z
N MET A 1 -12.46 4.88 -6.42
CA MET A 1 -13.16 5.07 -7.70
C MET A 1 -12.17 4.85 -8.82
N SER A 2 -12.60 4.27 -9.95
CA SER A 2 -11.72 4.18 -11.13
C SER A 2 -11.69 5.49 -11.91
N GLY A 3 -10.58 5.82 -12.54
CA GLY A 3 -10.46 6.97 -13.44
C GLY A 3 -9.07 7.61 -13.44
N ALA A 4 -8.94 8.75 -14.12
CA ALA A 4 -7.72 9.55 -14.15
C ALA A 4 -7.59 10.40 -12.88
N TRP A 5 -6.59 10.11 -12.06
CA TRP A 5 -6.24 10.87 -10.86
C TRP A 5 -5.03 11.74 -11.14
N THR A 6 -5.05 12.97 -10.64
CA THR A 6 -3.86 13.84 -10.63
C THR A 6 -3.22 13.77 -9.26
N PHE A 7 -1.94 13.42 -9.18
CA PHE A 7 -1.14 13.54 -7.97
C PHE A 7 -0.23 14.77 -8.08
N SER A 8 -0.03 15.43 -6.94
CA SER A 8 0.88 16.57 -6.78
C SER A 8 1.79 16.29 -5.60
N LEU A 9 3.10 16.32 -5.82
CA LEU A 9 4.12 16.11 -4.81
C LEU A 9 4.99 17.36 -4.72
N GLU A 10 4.90 18.06 -3.59
CA GLU A 10 5.68 19.26 -3.30
C GLU A 10 6.71 18.93 -2.23
N SER A 11 8.00 19.16 -2.50
CA SER A 11 9.05 18.85 -1.53
C SER A 11 10.27 19.78 -1.55
N ASP A 12 10.98 19.80 -0.42
CA ASP A 12 12.29 20.39 -0.15
C ASP A 12 13.06 19.42 0.77
N ASP A 13 14.08 18.69 0.34
CA ASP A 13 14.62 18.58 -1.01
C ASP A 13 13.79 17.55 -1.83
N GLY A 14 14.40 16.44 -2.23
CA GLY A 14 13.86 15.57 -3.25
C GLY A 14 12.88 14.52 -2.72
N SER A 15 11.97 14.11 -3.60
CA SER A 15 11.01 13.05 -3.33
C SER A 15 10.63 12.24 -4.57
N LYS A 16 10.19 10.99 -4.37
CA LYS A 16 9.63 10.12 -5.41
C LYS A 16 8.37 9.44 -4.93
N MET A 17 7.35 9.41 -5.78
CA MET A 17 6.12 8.67 -5.54
C MET A 17 6.06 7.46 -6.47
N TYR A 18 5.74 6.30 -5.91
CA TYR A 18 5.52 5.06 -6.62
C TYR A 18 4.10 4.54 -6.39
N LEU A 19 3.52 3.97 -7.43
CA LEU A 19 2.35 3.09 -7.33
C LEU A 19 2.72 1.73 -7.94
N GLY A 20 2.71 0.69 -7.10
CA GLY A 20 3.37 -0.57 -7.38
C GLY A 20 4.86 -0.37 -7.67
N ALA A 21 5.36 -0.94 -8.76
CA ALA A 21 6.73 -0.78 -9.22
C ALA A 21 6.96 0.50 -10.06
N THR A 22 5.91 1.26 -10.38
CA THR A 22 5.99 2.39 -11.30
C THR A 22 6.29 3.68 -10.55
N VAL A 23 7.33 4.40 -10.96
CA VAL A 23 7.56 5.80 -10.55
C VAL A 23 6.51 6.68 -11.21
N VAL A 24 5.62 7.28 -10.42
CA VAL A 24 4.55 8.17 -10.88
C VAL A 24 5.02 9.62 -10.89
N ILE A 25 5.72 10.04 -9.83
CA ILE A 25 6.35 11.37 -9.74
C ILE A 25 7.81 11.18 -9.34
N ASN A 26 8.69 11.86 -10.06
CA ASN A 26 10.10 11.99 -9.73
C ASN A 26 10.44 13.47 -9.53
N ASN A 27 10.46 13.90 -8.27
CA ASN A 27 10.87 15.24 -7.84
C ASN A 27 12.20 15.13 -7.07
N ASP A 28 13.15 14.36 -7.59
CA ASP A 28 14.42 14.05 -6.92
C ASP A 28 15.48 15.13 -7.18
N GLY A 29 16.54 15.13 -6.36
CA GLY A 29 17.60 16.13 -6.38
C GLY A 29 17.47 17.17 -5.27
N VAL A 30 18.51 18.00 -5.11
CA VAL A 30 18.56 19.09 -4.13
C VAL A 30 17.86 20.31 -4.72
N HIS A 31 16.82 20.79 -4.07
CA HIS A 31 16.02 21.93 -4.49
C HIS A 31 15.15 22.45 -3.35
N THR A 32 14.83 23.76 -3.40
CA THR A 32 13.82 24.33 -2.51
C THR A 32 12.42 23.76 -2.79
N MET A 33 11.45 24.01 -1.91
CA MET A 33 10.02 23.62 -2.08
C MET A 33 9.53 23.77 -3.53
N THR A 34 9.41 22.63 -4.22
CA THR A 34 9.05 22.54 -5.64
C THR A 34 7.99 21.48 -5.82
N THR A 35 6.94 21.77 -6.61
CA THR A 35 5.84 20.85 -6.92
C THR A 35 6.04 20.15 -8.27
N GLN A 36 5.89 18.84 -8.29
CA GLN A 36 5.70 18.04 -9.52
C GLN A 36 4.31 17.42 -9.54
N ASN A 37 3.76 17.25 -10.75
CA ASN A 37 2.43 16.69 -10.96
C ASN A 37 2.47 15.51 -11.93
N ALA A 38 1.59 14.54 -11.74
CA ALA A 38 1.38 13.45 -12.68
C ALA A 38 -0.09 13.04 -12.73
N VAL A 39 -0.55 12.60 -13.91
CA VAL A 39 -1.87 12.00 -14.09
C VAL A 39 -1.72 10.50 -14.31
N ILE A 40 -2.44 9.69 -13.52
CA ILE A 40 -2.43 8.24 -13.64
C ILE A 40 -3.84 7.66 -13.58
N GLY A 41 -4.11 6.65 -14.42
CA GLY A 41 -5.34 5.89 -14.37
C GLY A 41 -5.30 4.88 -13.22
N LEU A 42 -6.24 4.97 -12.28
CA LEU A 42 -6.38 4.01 -11.19
C LEU A 42 -7.68 3.21 -11.35
N GLN A 43 -7.65 1.95 -10.95
CA GLN A 43 -8.86 1.18 -10.66
C GLN A 43 -9.32 1.46 -9.23
N ALA A 44 -10.61 1.27 -8.96
CA ALA A 44 -11.09 1.26 -7.58
C ALA A 44 -10.43 0.11 -6.80
N GLY A 45 -9.95 0.41 -5.59
CA GLY A 45 -9.26 -0.57 -4.74
C GLY A 45 -8.05 0.05 -4.05
N THR A 46 -7.34 -0.78 -3.27
CA THR A 46 -6.02 -0.45 -2.72
C THR A 46 -4.96 -0.56 -3.81
N HIS A 47 -3.91 0.25 -3.69
CA HIS A 47 -2.76 0.23 -4.57
C HIS A 47 -1.52 0.26 -3.70
N ALA A 48 -0.55 -0.61 -4.01
CA ALA A 48 0.76 -0.54 -3.36
C ALA A 48 1.34 0.86 -3.56
N PHE A 49 1.68 1.52 -2.45
CA PHE A 49 2.15 2.91 -2.45
C PHE A 49 3.49 2.98 -1.73
N ARG A 50 4.42 3.73 -2.32
CA ARG A 50 5.69 4.06 -1.68
C ARG A 50 6.02 5.51 -1.97
N LEU A 51 6.45 6.22 -0.93
CA LEU A 51 6.98 7.57 -1.05
C LEU A 51 8.37 7.62 -0.44
N GLU A 52 9.32 8.06 -1.24
CA GLU A 52 10.69 8.32 -0.83
C GLU A 52 10.85 9.84 -0.70
N TYR A 53 11.53 10.29 0.34
CA TYR A 53 11.80 11.70 0.60
C TYR A 53 13.16 11.83 1.29
N PHE A 54 13.90 12.88 0.96
CA PHE A 54 15.07 13.29 1.71
C PHE A 54 15.14 14.82 1.85
N ASP A 55 15.84 15.24 2.90
CA ASP A 55 16.25 16.62 3.12
C ASP A 55 17.76 16.61 3.34
N ASN A 56 18.50 17.34 2.51
CA ASN A 56 19.95 17.41 2.60
C ASN A 56 20.37 18.37 3.72
N THR A 57 19.68 19.51 3.87
CA THR A 57 20.00 20.54 4.87
C THR A 57 18.85 21.52 5.08
N GLY A 58 18.73 22.08 6.29
CA GLY A 58 17.91 23.26 6.53
C GLY A 58 16.50 22.91 6.99
N ILE A 59 15.49 23.53 6.37
CA ILE A 59 14.08 23.29 6.68
C ILE A 59 13.50 22.46 5.54
N GLY A 60 13.18 21.21 5.82
CA GLY A 60 12.52 20.33 4.86
C GLY A 60 11.00 20.39 4.89
N GLY A 61 10.38 19.97 3.79
CA GLY A 61 8.93 19.85 3.63
C GLY A 61 8.58 18.80 2.60
N CYS A 62 7.48 18.08 2.81
CA CYS A 62 6.93 17.15 1.83
C CYS A 62 5.41 17.10 1.95
N VAL A 63 4.69 17.46 0.89
CA VAL A 63 3.22 17.46 0.84
C VAL A 63 2.78 16.68 -0.39
N LEU A 64 2.03 15.60 -0.15
CA LEU A 64 1.38 14.82 -1.20
C LEU A 64 -0.11 15.15 -1.24
N SER A 65 -0.58 15.56 -2.40
CA SER A 65 -1.99 15.87 -2.68
C SER A 65 -2.48 15.11 -3.89
N TRP A 66 -3.81 14.98 -4.01
CA TRP A 66 -4.46 14.36 -5.16
C TRP A 66 -5.69 15.14 -5.61
N ALA A 67 -6.09 14.98 -6.87
CA ALA A 67 -7.40 15.36 -7.37
C ALA A 67 -8.05 14.13 -8.04
N PRO A 68 -9.27 13.75 -7.65
CA PRO A 68 -10.01 12.68 -8.32
C PRO A 68 -10.44 13.10 -9.73
N PRO A 69 -10.89 12.15 -10.57
CA PRO A 69 -11.33 12.44 -11.95
C PRO A 69 -12.37 13.56 -12.07
N SER A 70 -13.19 13.71 -11.03
CA SER A 70 -14.17 14.78 -10.88
C SER A 70 -14.10 15.32 -9.46
N GLY A 71 -13.17 16.24 -9.20
CA GLY A 71 -13.08 16.92 -7.91
C GLY A 71 -11.90 17.88 -7.83
N LEU A 72 -11.75 18.47 -6.65
CA LEU A 72 -10.70 19.45 -6.36
C LEU A 72 -9.48 18.76 -5.75
N ALA A 73 -8.32 19.38 -5.93
CA ALA A 73 -7.10 18.96 -5.28
C ALA A 73 -7.21 19.12 -3.76
N ALA A 74 -6.71 18.13 -3.02
CA ALA A 74 -6.57 18.18 -1.56
C ALA A 74 -5.38 17.33 -1.10
N PRO A 75 -4.79 17.63 0.07
CA PRO A 75 -3.85 16.72 0.72
C PRO A 75 -4.47 15.34 0.88
N ILE A 76 -3.70 14.30 0.63
CA ILE A 76 -4.21 12.93 0.77
C ILE A 76 -4.48 12.69 2.26
N PRO A 77 -5.74 12.39 2.65
CA PRO A 77 -6.06 12.18 4.06
C PRO A 77 -5.44 10.88 4.56
N ALA A 78 -5.11 10.81 5.86
CA ALA A 78 -4.57 9.59 6.48
C ALA A 78 -5.45 8.36 6.25
N SER A 79 -6.77 8.54 6.15
CA SER A 79 -7.74 7.47 5.87
C SER A 79 -7.67 6.89 4.45
N ALA A 80 -6.91 7.51 3.54
CA ALA A 80 -6.64 6.94 2.22
C ALA A 80 -5.44 5.98 2.24
N PHE A 81 -4.70 5.90 3.35
CA PHE A 81 -3.60 4.96 3.54
C PHE A 81 -4.04 3.80 4.43
N VAL A 82 -3.61 2.60 4.05
CA VAL A 82 -3.57 1.42 4.91
C VAL A 82 -2.09 1.07 5.09
N ARG A 83 -1.70 0.50 6.24
CA ARG A 83 -0.30 0.07 6.41
C ARG A 83 -0.03 -1.06 5.44
N GLY A 84 0.86 -0.82 4.47
CA GLY A 84 1.45 -1.88 3.68
C GLY A 84 2.50 -2.59 4.52
N GLY A 85 2.12 -3.71 5.14
CA GLY A 85 3.07 -4.82 5.25
C GLY A 85 3.37 -5.33 3.84
N GLU A 86 4.34 -6.23 3.70
CA GLU A 86 4.32 -7.09 2.50
C GLU A 86 2.91 -7.66 2.38
N ASP A 87 2.33 -7.77 1.18
CA ASP A 87 1.11 -8.55 0.95
C ASP A 87 1.47 -10.01 1.30
N ASP A 88 1.59 -10.29 2.60
CA ASP A 88 1.88 -11.62 3.09
C ASP A 88 0.59 -12.38 2.87
N PRO A 89 0.61 -13.46 2.07
CA PRO A 89 -0.60 -14.21 1.79
C PRO A 89 -1.28 -14.74 3.07
N ALA A 90 -0.58 -14.78 4.22
CA ALA A 90 -1.14 -15.12 5.52
C ALA A 90 -1.82 -13.96 6.28
N ASP A 91 -1.67 -12.70 5.87
CA ASP A 91 -2.42 -11.54 6.41
C ASP A 91 -3.77 -11.43 5.68
N PHE A 92 -4.73 -12.25 6.10
CA PHE A 92 -6.04 -12.34 5.48
C PHE A 92 -6.93 -11.12 5.77
N ASN A 93 -6.69 -10.39 6.85
CA ASN A 93 -7.49 -9.22 7.21
C ASN A 93 -6.88 -7.89 6.73
N ASN A 94 -5.66 -7.91 6.19
CA ASN A 94 -4.87 -6.78 5.69
C ASN A 94 -4.61 -5.72 6.77
N ASP A 95 -4.40 -6.12 8.02
CA ASP A 95 -4.07 -5.21 9.13
C ASP A 95 -2.56 -4.94 9.28
N GLY A 96 -1.75 -5.65 8.48
CA GLY A 96 -0.30 -5.59 8.45
C GLY A 96 0.37 -6.49 9.49
N GLN A 97 -0.37 -7.41 10.12
CA GLN A 97 0.14 -8.37 11.08
C GLN A 97 -0.49 -9.74 10.82
N ILE A 98 0.31 -10.81 10.87
CA ILE A 98 -0.20 -12.17 10.97
C ILE A 98 -0.48 -12.45 12.45
N ASN A 99 -1.76 -12.49 12.82
CA ASN A 99 -2.19 -12.61 14.21
C ASN A 99 -3.48 -13.47 14.36
N ALA A 100 -4.13 -13.37 15.52
CA ALA A 100 -5.34 -14.13 15.82
C ALA A 100 -6.53 -13.79 14.90
N GLY A 101 -6.54 -12.60 14.29
CA GLY A 101 -7.50 -12.20 13.26
C GLY A 101 -7.39 -13.09 12.03
N ASP A 102 -6.19 -13.28 11.51
CA ASP A 102 -5.94 -14.12 10.32
C ASP A 102 -6.18 -15.59 10.63
N LEU A 103 -5.75 -16.04 11.81
CA LEU A 103 -6.06 -17.40 12.28
C LEU A 103 -7.56 -17.65 12.31
N THR A 104 -8.36 -16.69 12.76
CA THR A 104 -9.82 -16.82 12.80
C THR A 104 -10.39 -16.93 11.40
N ILE A 105 -9.87 -16.18 10.44
CA ILE A 105 -10.28 -16.26 9.03
C ILE A 105 -9.91 -17.63 8.45
N LEU A 106 -8.68 -18.11 8.65
CA LEU A 106 -8.26 -19.45 8.22
C LEU A 106 -9.19 -20.53 8.75
N LEU A 107 -9.46 -20.51 10.05
CA LEU A 107 -10.30 -21.50 10.72
C LEU A 107 -11.76 -21.45 10.25
N SER A 108 -12.25 -20.30 9.80
CA SER A 108 -13.60 -20.17 9.24
C SER A 108 -13.77 -20.87 7.89
N HIS A 109 -12.67 -21.12 7.17
CA HIS A 109 -12.61 -21.81 5.88
C HIS A 109 -12.04 -23.23 6.00
N TRP A 110 -11.92 -23.77 7.21
CA TRP A 110 -11.25 -25.04 7.45
C TRP A 110 -11.88 -26.21 6.70
N GLY A 111 -11.06 -26.95 5.95
CA GLY A 111 -11.47 -28.10 5.14
C GLY A 111 -12.08 -27.75 3.77
N GLU A 112 -12.21 -26.46 3.44
CA GLU A 112 -12.69 -26.02 2.13
C GLU A 112 -11.62 -26.22 1.05
N VAL A 113 -12.07 -26.37 -0.20
CA VAL A 113 -11.22 -26.22 -1.39
C VAL A 113 -11.29 -24.75 -1.79
N ASN A 114 -10.36 -23.94 -1.26
CA ASN A 114 -10.37 -22.51 -1.47
C ASN A 114 -8.93 -21.99 -1.66
N ALA A 115 -8.59 -21.69 -2.91
CA ALA A 115 -7.25 -21.26 -3.29
C ALA A 115 -6.80 -19.94 -2.64
N THR A 116 -7.73 -19.14 -2.12
CA THR A 116 -7.40 -17.90 -1.42
C THR A 116 -6.79 -18.16 -0.04
N PHE A 117 -7.22 -19.22 0.64
CA PHE A 117 -6.79 -19.55 2.02
C PHE A 117 -5.90 -20.81 2.08
N ASP A 118 -5.63 -21.44 0.94
CA ASP A 118 -4.69 -22.54 0.74
C ASP A 118 -3.30 -21.97 0.45
N LEU A 119 -2.58 -21.65 1.52
CA LEU A 119 -1.26 -21.00 1.51
C LEU A 119 -0.17 -21.93 0.97
N ASN A 120 -0.33 -23.25 1.09
CA ASN A 120 0.66 -24.22 0.62
C ASN A 120 0.31 -24.87 -0.74
N ASN A 121 -0.81 -24.48 -1.36
CA ASN A 121 -1.33 -25.02 -2.61
C ASN A 121 -1.56 -26.55 -2.59
N SER A 122 -1.97 -27.10 -1.45
CA SER A 122 -2.28 -28.53 -1.32
C SER A 122 -3.66 -28.91 -1.89
N GLY A 123 -4.47 -27.91 -2.23
CA GLY A 123 -5.83 -28.03 -2.72
C GLY A 123 -6.89 -27.98 -1.62
N ARG A 124 -6.51 -27.76 -0.36
CA ARG A 124 -7.42 -27.65 0.79
C ARG A 124 -6.87 -26.72 1.86
N VAL A 125 -7.78 -26.05 2.58
CA VAL A 125 -7.45 -25.28 3.78
C VAL A 125 -7.32 -26.24 4.97
N ASP A 126 -6.11 -26.49 5.45
CA ASP A 126 -5.85 -27.44 6.53
C ASP A 126 -4.64 -27.08 7.44
N SER A 127 -4.14 -28.08 8.17
CA SER A 127 -3.00 -27.94 9.09
C SER A 127 -1.72 -27.43 8.43
N GLY A 128 -1.56 -27.65 7.12
CA GLY A 128 -0.43 -27.12 6.38
C GLY A 128 -0.48 -25.60 6.27
N ASP A 129 -1.66 -25.02 6.05
CA ASP A 129 -1.86 -23.57 5.99
C ASP A 129 -1.77 -22.94 7.38
N LEU A 130 -2.31 -23.63 8.39
CA LEU A 130 -2.15 -23.22 9.78
C LEU A 130 -0.68 -23.11 10.17
N THR A 131 0.15 -24.05 9.72
CA THR A 131 1.58 -24.04 10.00
C THR A 131 2.25 -22.80 9.40
N ILE A 132 1.78 -22.32 8.24
CA ILE A 132 2.29 -21.09 7.62
C ILE A 132 1.90 -19.88 8.46
N ILE A 133 0.63 -19.74 8.88
CA ILE A 133 0.19 -18.66 9.79
C ILE A 133 1.01 -18.65 11.08
N LEU A 134 1.17 -19.80 11.73
CA LEU A 134 1.87 -19.87 13.02
C LEU A 134 3.37 -19.58 12.90
N ASN A 135 4.01 -19.95 11.79
CA ASN A 135 5.42 -19.64 11.54
C ASN A 135 5.63 -18.17 11.16
N GLY A 136 4.63 -17.55 10.52
CA GLY A 136 4.64 -16.14 10.14
C GLY A 136 4.15 -15.19 11.24
N TRP A 137 3.80 -15.69 12.43
CA TRP A 137 3.14 -14.91 13.48
C TRP A 137 3.90 -13.64 13.86
N THR A 138 3.24 -12.49 13.78
CA THR A 138 3.84 -11.17 14.07
C THR A 138 3.18 -10.39 15.21
N GLY A 139 2.08 -10.88 15.79
CA GLY A 139 1.30 -10.13 16.79
C GLY A 139 0.53 -10.98 17.78
#